data_AF-A0A7Y6YB27-F1
#
_entry.id   AF-A0A7Y6YB27-F1
#
_cell.length_a   1.000
_cell.length_b   1.000
_cell.length_c   1.000
_cell.angle_alpha   90.00
_cell.angle_beta   90.00
_cell.angle_gamma   90.00
#
_symmetry.space_group_name_H-M   'P 1'
#
loop_
_entity.id
_entity.type
_entity.pdbx_description
1 polymer ?
#
loop_
_entity_poly.entity_id
_entity_poly.type
_entity_poly.pdbx_seq_one_letter_code
_entity_poly.pdbx_strand_id
1 'polypeptide(L)' 'MRNFWSAMRSVLSSFLGVQSEEKRKQDFENGRPIHFIVSGLILAAVFIIGVIFAVQGALSLAGK' A
#
# COMPACT_ATOMS: atom_id res chain seq x y z
N MET A 1 -15.52 -4.40 3.42
CA MET A 1 -15.01 -3.44 4.42
C MET A 1 -15.71 -2.09 4.38
N ARG A 2 -16.30 -1.66 5.50
CA ARG A 2 -17.04 -0.39 5.62
C ARG A 2 -16.18 0.82 6.00
N ASN A 3 -14.99 0.57 6.56
CA ASN A 3 -14.09 1.60 7.07
C ASN A 3 -12.76 1.65 6.29
N PHE A 4 -12.25 2.86 6.08
CA PHE A 4 -11.03 3.12 5.32
C PHE A 4 -9.79 2.43 5.93
N TRP A 5 -9.68 2.40 7.26
CA TRP A 5 -8.54 1.81 7.96
C TRP A 5 -8.39 0.30 7.70
N SER A 6 -9.51 -0.43 7.59
CA SER A 6 -9.46 -1.86 7.27
C SER A 6 -9.00 -2.07 5.83
N ALA A 7 -9.45 -1.22 4.89
CA ALA A 7 -9.00 -1.28 3.51
C ALA A 7 -7.50 -0.99 3.38
N MET A 8 -6.98 -0.01 4.13
CA MET A 8 -5.55 0.27 4.17
C MET A 8 -4.75 -0.96 4.63
N ARG A 9 -5.17 -1.61 5.72
CA ARG A 9 -4.52 -2.85 6.21
C ARG A 9 -4.59 -4.00 5.21
N SER A 10 -5.74 -4.16 4.55
CA SER A 10 -5.92 -5.16 3.51
C SER A 10 -4.97 -4.91 2.33
N VAL A 11 -4.94 -3.69 1.80
CA VAL A 11 -4.02 -3.30 0.71
C VAL A 11 -2.56 -3.50 1.11
N LEU A 12 -2.17 -3.15 2.34
CA LEU A 12 -0.83 -3.42 2.86
C LEU A 12 -0.52 -4.92 2.91
N SER A 13 -1.45 -5.75 3.40
CA SER A 13 -1.26 -7.21 3.42
C SER A 13 -1.18 -7.81 2.01
N SER A 14 -1.93 -7.25 1.06
CA SER A 14 -1.89 -7.61 -0.36
C SER A 14 -0.53 -7.30 -0.96
N PHE A 15 -0.02 -6.08 -0.71
CA PHE A 15 1.27 -5.60 -1.20
C PHE A 15 2.43 -6.46 -0.69
N LEU A 16 2.36 -6.88 0.58
CA LEU A 16 3.34 -7.80 1.16
C LEU A 16 3.15 -9.26 0.73
N GLY A 17 2.09 -9.58 -0.03
CA GLY A 17 1.77 -10.94 -0.47
C GLY A 17 1.25 -11.87 0.63
N VAL A 18 0.91 -11.34 1.81
CA VAL A 18 0.45 -12.11 2.97
C VAL A 18 -1.09 -12.09 3.14
N GLN A 19 -1.81 -11.49 2.20
CA GLN A 19 -3.27 -11.49 2.21
C GLN A 19 -3.83 -12.87 1.85
N SER A 20 -4.74 -13.40 2.68
CA SER A 20 -5.42 -14.65 2.39
C SER A 20 -6.54 -14.48 1.36
N GLU A 21 -6.79 -15.55 0.60
CA GLU A 21 -7.87 -15.64 -0.40
C GLU A 21 -9.25 -15.33 0.19
N GLU A 22 -9.54 -15.82 1.40
CA GLU A 22 -10.82 -15.60 2.06
C GLU A 22 -11.06 -14.13 2.43
N LYS A 23 -10.02 -13.45 2.95
CA LYS A 23 -10.07 -12.01 3.19
C LYS A 23 -10.25 -11.25 1.88
N ARG A 24 -9.52 -11.64 0.82
CA ARG A 24 -9.66 -11.03 -0.50
C ARG A 24 -11.09 -11.15 -1.03
N LYS A 25 -11.71 -12.33 -0.96
CA LYS A 25 -13.12 -12.52 -1.37
C LYS A 25 -14.06 -11.63 -0.56
N GLN A 26 -13.93 -11.65 0.77
CA GLN A 26 -14.77 -10.83 1.65
C GLN A 26 -14.60 -9.31 1.39
N ASP A 27 -13.38 -8.90 1.03
CA ASP A 27 -13.01 -7.54 0.68
C ASP A 27 -13.66 -7.07 -0.62
N PHE A 28 -13.74 -7.93 -1.64
CA PHE A 28 -14.38 -7.62 -2.93
C PHE A 28 -15.90 -7.79 -2.94
N GLU A 29 -16.45 -8.71 -2.13
CA GLU A 29 -17.89 -8.93 -2.04
C GLU A 29 -18.59 -7.88 -1.16
N ASN A 30 -17.95 -7.49 -0.05
CA ASN A 30 -18.58 -6.66 0.99
C ASN A 30 -17.87 -5.30 1.17
N GLY A 31 -16.94 -4.94 0.29
CA GLY A 31 -16.18 -3.70 0.36
C GLY A 31 -16.60 -2.63 -0.63
N ARG A 32 -16.29 -1.38 -0.31
CA ARG A 32 -16.43 -0.26 -1.24
C ARG A 32 -15.13 -0.12 -2.05
N PRO A 33 -15.14 -0.27 -3.38
CA PRO A 33 -13.92 -0.23 -4.21
C PRO A 33 -13.08 1.04 -4.01
N ILE A 34 -13.73 2.18 -3.77
CA ILE A 34 -13.05 3.47 -3.56
C ILE A 34 -12.04 3.45 -2.40
N HIS A 35 -12.30 2.70 -1.33
CA HIS A 35 -11.36 2.65 -0.20
C HIS A 35 -10.07 1.91 -0.58
N PHE A 36 -10.14 0.91 -1.46
CA PHE A 36 -8.96 0.20 -1.95
C PHE A 36 -8.15 1.04 -2.94
N ILE A 37 -8.83 1.73 -3.86
CA ILE A 37 -8.18 2.63 -4.82
C ILE A 37 -7.41 3.73 -4.09
N VAL A 38 -8.05 4.42 -3.16
CA VAL A 38 -7.41 5.49 -2.38
C VAL A 38 -6.25 4.92 -1.54
N SER A 39 -6.43 3.76 -0.91
CA SER A 39 -5.36 3.12 -0.15
C SER A 39 -4.16 2.73 -1.02
N GLY A 40 -4.41 2.20 -2.22
CA GLY A 40 -3.38 1.84 -3.19
C GLY A 40 -2.61 3.05 -3.71
N LEU A 41 -3.31 4.15 -4.01
CA LEU A 41 -2.67 5.42 -4.43
C LEU A 41 -1.78 5.99 -3.32
N ILE A 42 -2.25 5.97 -2.07
CA ILE A 42 -1.44 6.38 -0.91
C ILE A 42 -0.20 5.51 -0.78
N LEU A 43 -0.35 4.18 -0.87
CA LEU A 43 0.77 3.25 -0.77
C LEU A 43 1.79 3.45 -1.89
N ALA A 44 1.34 3.66 -3.13
CA ALA A 44 2.21 3.94 -4.27
C ALA A 44 2.97 5.27 -4.10
N ALA A 45 2.29 6.33 -3.64
CA ALA A 45 2.93 7.62 -3.37
C ALA A 45 4.01 7.48 -2.28
N VAL A 46 3.71 6.78 -1.18
CA VAL A 46 4.67 6.50 -0.11
C VAL A 46 5.86 5.70 -0.64
N PHE A 47 5.63 4.68 -1.48
CA PHE A 47 6.70 3.89 -2.08
C PHE A 47 7.62 4.74 -2.96
N ILE A 48 7.07 5.58 -3.84
CA ILE A 48 7.84 6.47 -4.72
C ILE A 48 8.68 7.45 -3.89
N ILE A 49 8.08 8.08 -2.87
CA ILE A 49 8.80 8.99 -1.97
C ILE A 49 9.94 8.24 -1.25
N GLY A 50 9.69 7.02 -0.79
CA GLY A 50 10.70 6.16 -0.17
C GLY A 50 11.87 5.87 -1.11
N VAL A 51 11.60 5.55 -2.38
CA VAL A 51 12.64 5.34 -3.41
C VAL A 51 13.43 6.62 -3.66
N ILE A 52 12.77 7.77 -3.78
CA ILE A 52 13.45 9.07 -3.96
C ILE A 52 14.42 9.32 -2.82
N PHE A 53 13.98 9.16 -1.56
CA PHE A 53 14.86 9.34 -0.41
C PHE A 53 15.98 8.30 -0.34
N ALA A 54 15.71 7.05 -0.70
CA ALA A 54 16.74 6.03 -0.76
C ALA A 54 17.83 6.39 -1.78
N VAL A 55 17.44 6.87 -2.97
CA VAL A 55 18.37 7.32 -4.02
C VAL A 55 19.14 8.56 -3.57
N GLN A 56 18.47 9.57 -3.02
CA GLN A 56 19.14 10.77 -2.49
C GLN A 56 20.12 10.42 -1.37
N GLY A 57 19.73 9.51 -0.46
CA GLY A 57 20.59 8.98 0.59
C GLY A 57 21.81 8.29 0.00
N ALA A 58 21.63 7.39 -0.97
CA ALA A 58 22.72 6.72 -1.66
C ALA A 58 23.67 7.70 -2.35
N LEU A 59 23.15 8.72 -3.05
CA LEU A 59 23.95 9.77 -3.68
C LEU A 59 24.74 10.61 -2.65
N SER A 60 24.13 10.92 -1.50
CA SER A 60 24.81 11.65 -0.43
C SER A 60 25.95 10.86 0.21
N LEU A 61 25.83 9.53 0.24
CA LEU A 61 26.88 8.62 0.74
C LEU A 61 27.95 8.33 -0.31
N ALA A 62 27.60 8.39 -1.60
CA ALA A 62 28.51 8.13 -2.72
C ALA A 62 29.32 9.35 -3.16
N GLY A 63 29.01 10.55 -2.63
CA GLY A 63 29.57 11.81 -3.11
C GLY A 63 29.71 12.90 -2.04
N LYS A 64 30.44 12.58 -0.97
CA LYS A 64 31.67 13.32 -0.63
C LYS A 64 32.86 12.46 -1.04
#